data_AF-A0A7Y4SIL8-F1
#
_entry.id   AF-A0A7Y4SIL8-F1
#
_cell.length_a   1.000
_cell.length_b   1.000
_cell.length_c   1.000
_cell.angle_alpha   90.00
_cell.angle_beta   90.00
_cell.angle_gamma   90.00
#
_symmetry.space_group_name_H-M   'P 1'
#
loop_
_entity.id
_entity.type
_entity.pdbx_description
1 polymer ?
#
loop_
_entity_poly.entity_id
_entity_poly.type
_entity_poly.pdbx_seq_one_letter_code
_entity_poly.pdbx_strand_id
1 'polypeptide(L)'
;MRVRNLLLLLGASVWTMALVVMVGTPTLAQAPAGRGNAAAAPAAQVHGNLAQVMRGILYPASNVIFAAQSTDPATVKQAADPSTATDPLASSYGGWEAVSNAGIALAESANLLTIPGRVCLNGKPAPSQNADWRMWVNGLRTAGMTAYKAGQAKNMDAVLDAADVMSTACQNCHDKYRDVAGGVPARCQ
;
A
#
# COMPACT_ATOMS: atom_id res chain seq x y z
N MET A 1 -25.59 -8.71 63.70
CA MET A 1 -25.82 -10.03 64.34
C MET A 1 -27.22 -10.53 63.96
N ARG A 2 -27.32 -11.85 63.71
CA ARG A 2 -28.51 -12.69 63.50
C ARG A 2 -29.24 -12.56 62.16
N VAL A 3 -29.23 -13.53 61.21
CA VAL A 3 -29.43 -15.01 61.19
C VAL A 3 -30.82 -15.34 60.63
N ARG A 4 -30.85 -16.00 59.45
CA ARG A 4 -31.72 -17.10 58.92
C ARG A 4 -33.26 -16.91 58.98
N ASN A 5 -34.11 -17.43 58.07
CA ASN A 5 -34.15 -18.71 57.36
C ASN A 5 -35.27 -18.61 56.27
N LEU A 6 -35.05 -19.10 55.05
CA LEU A 6 -35.59 -20.36 54.48
C LEU A 6 -37.11 -20.38 54.17
N LEU A 7 -37.44 -20.56 52.89
CA LEU A 7 -38.60 -21.35 52.45
C LEU A 7 -38.30 -21.97 51.07
N LEU A 8 -38.29 -23.29 51.07
CA LEU A 8 -38.07 -24.22 49.96
C LEU A 8 -39.33 -24.36 49.10
N LEU A 9 -39.17 -24.50 47.79
CA LEU A 9 -40.14 -25.19 46.94
C LEU A 9 -39.41 -26.22 46.07
N LEU A 10 -39.73 -27.48 46.33
CA LEU A 10 -39.28 -28.68 45.65
C LEU A 10 -40.04 -28.84 44.32
N GLY A 11 -39.32 -28.88 43.20
CA GLY A 11 -39.84 -29.31 41.90
C GLY A 11 -39.14 -30.59 41.47
N ALA A 12 -39.90 -31.69 41.42
CA ALA A 12 -39.41 -33.02 41.08
C ALA A 12 -38.85 -33.09 39.64
N SER A 13 -37.60 -33.54 39.50
CA SER A 13 -36.97 -33.78 38.20
C SER A 13 -37.27 -35.21 37.73
N VAL A 14 -38.08 -35.35 36.68
CA VAL A 14 -38.27 -36.61 35.95
C VAL A 14 -37.11 -36.75 34.97
N TRP A 15 -36.21 -37.70 35.23
CA TRP A 15 -35.11 -38.04 34.34
C TRP A 15 -35.60 -38.98 33.23
N THR A 16 -35.91 -38.44 32.05
CA THR A 16 -36.06 -39.24 30.83
C THR A 16 -34.69 -39.52 30.23
N MET A 17 -34.24 -40.75 30.40
CA MET A 17 -32.98 -41.26 29.83
C MET A 17 -33.20 -41.53 28.32
N ALA A 18 -32.72 -40.63 27.47
CA ALA A 18 -32.75 -40.82 26.02
C ALA A 18 -31.62 -41.75 25.59
N LEU A 19 -31.97 -42.93 25.07
CA LEU A 19 -31.05 -43.89 24.47
C LEU A 19 -30.59 -43.35 23.09
N VAL A 20 -29.37 -42.85 23.00
CA VAL A 20 -28.77 -42.43 21.73
C VAL A 20 -28.23 -43.66 21.00
N VAL A 21 -28.94 -44.10 19.95
CA VAL A 21 -28.43 -45.09 18.99
C VAL A 21 -27.43 -44.37 18.08
N MET A 22 -26.13 -44.63 18.28
CA MET A 22 -25.08 -44.17 17.37
C MET A 22 -25.15 -44.97 16.06
N VAL A 23 -25.71 -44.35 15.02
CA VAL A 23 -25.58 -44.82 13.64
C VAL A 23 -24.18 -44.45 13.16
N GLY A 24 -23.29 -45.44 13.04
CA GLY A 24 -21.93 -45.24 12.52
C GLY A 24 -21.97 -44.80 11.06
N THR A 25 -21.58 -43.56 10.78
CA THR A 25 -21.29 -43.09 9.42
C THR A 25 -19.99 -43.73 8.93
N PRO A 26 -19.95 -44.36 7.74
CA PRO A 26 -18.69 -44.83 7.19
C PRO A 26 -17.84 -43.61 6.86
N THR A 27 -16.70 -43.46 7.54
CA THR A 27 -15.65 -42.54 7.15
C THR A 27 -15.07 -43.01 5.82
N LEU A 28 -15.48 -42.39 4.72
CA LEU A 28 -14.76 -42.51 3.46
C LEU A 28 -13.40 -41.85 3.66
N ALA A 29 -12.34 -42.66 3.61
CA ALA A 29 -10.97 -42.18 3.57
C ALA A 29 -10.81 -41.26 2.35
N GLN A 30 -10.69 -39.95 2.58
CA GLN A 30 -10.28 -39.01 1.55
C GLN A 30 -8.85 -39.35 1.17
N ALA A 31 -8.66 -39.94 -0.02
CA ALA A 31 -7.33 -40.05 -0.62
C ALA A 31 -6.68 -38.65 -0.64
N PRO A 32 -5.37 -38.53 -0.38
CA PRO A 32 -4.70 -37.25 -0.44
C PRO A 32 -4.97 -36.66 -1.82
N ALA A 33 -5.59 -35.48 -1.87
CA ALA A 33 -5.76 -34.74 -3.10
C ALA A 33 -4.39 -34.65 -3.76
N GLY A 34 -4.23 -35.28 -4.92
CA GLY A 34 -3.00 -35.18 -5.69
C GLY A 34 -2.67 -33.69 -5.82
N ARG A 35 -1.41 -33.33 -5.57
CA ARG A 35 -0.90 -31.99 -5.87
C ARG A 35 -1.10 -31.77 -7.37
N GLY A 36 -2.27 -31.27 -7.76
CA GLY A 36 -2.49 -30.79 -9.11
C GLY A 36 -1.39 -29.76 -9.40
N ASN A 37 -0.82 -29.83 -10.59
CA ASN A 37 0.06 -28.77 -11.08
C ASN A 37 -0.75 -27.47 -11.07
N ALA A 38 -0.66 -26.70 -10.00
CA ALA A 38 -1.15 -25.33 -9.99
C ALA A 38 -0.41 -24.62 -11.11
N ALA A 39 -1.15 -24.21 -12.15
CA ALA A 39 -0.58 -23.43 -13.23
C ALA A 39 0.11 -22.21 -12.60
N ALA A 40 1.39 -22.00 -12.95
CA ALA A 40 2.13 -20.85 -12.46
C ALA A 40 1.38 -19.57 -12.85
N ALA A 41 1.21 -18.65 -11.90
CA ALA A 41 0.60 -17.36 -12.18
C ALA A 41 1.39 -16.62 -13.27
N PRO A 42 0.73 -15.83 -14.15
CA PRO A 42 1.43 -15.05 -15.17
C PRO A 42 2.48 -14.13 -14.53
N ALA A 43 3.66 -14.03 -15.14
CA ALA A 43 4.69 -13.11 -14.69
C ALA A 43 4.26 -11.65 -14.90
N ALA A 44 4.62 -10.77 -13.98
CA ALA A 44 4.39 -9.34 -14.11
C ALA A 44 5.10 -8.77 -15.36
N GLN A 45 4.43 -7.87 -16.07
CA GLN A 45 4.92 -7.31 -17.32
C GLN A 45 5.58 -5.93 -17.12
N VAL A 46 6.59 -5.64 -17.95
CA VAL A 46 7.25 -4.34 -18.02
C VAL A 46 6.86 -3.66 -19.33
N HIS A 47 6.18 -2.53 -19.24
CA HIS A 47 5.76 -1.75 -20.42
C HIS A 47 6.65 -0.54 -20.73
N GLY A 48 7.39 -0.04 -19.75
CA GLY A 48 8.20 1.18 -19.90
C GLY A 48 9.51 1.11 -19.13
N ASN A 49 10.45 1.97 -19.49
CA ASN A 49 11.71 2.12 -18.77
C ASN A 49 11.49 2.77 -17.39
N LEU A 50 12.52 2.73 -16.54
CA LEU A 50 12.45 3.28 -15.19
C LEU A 50 12.05 4.76 -15.16
N ALA A 51 12.58 5.58 -16.07
CA ALA A 51 12.27 7.00 -16.08
C ALA A 51 10.82 7.29 -16.50
N GLN A 52 10.23 6.47 -17.37
CA GLN A 52 8.81 6.58 -17.73
C GLN A 52 7.91 6.26 -16.52
N VAL A 53 8.24 5.24 -15.73
CA VAL A 53 7.51 4.94 -14.48
C VAL A 53 7.67 6.07 -13.47
N MET A 54 8.89 6.56 -13.27
CA MET A 54 9.18 7.68 -12.38
C MET A 54 8.39 8.94 -12.77
N ARG A 55 8.39 9.32 -14.05
CA ARG A 55 7.70 10.53 -14.52
C ARG A 55 6.19 10.38 -14.62
N GLY A 56 5.71 9.21 -15.02
CA GLY A 56 4.29 8.98 -15.30
C GLY A 56 3.47 8.68 -14.06
N ILE A 57 4.09 8.21 -12.98
CA ILE A 57 3.37 7.74 -11.80
C ILE A 57 3.91 8.39 -10.52
N LEU A 58 5.20 8.23 -10.23
CA LEU A 58 5.76 8.67 -8.95
C LEU A 58 5.84 10.21 -8.86
N TYR A 59 6.31 10.85 -9.92
CA TYR A 59 6.46 12.31 -9.99
C TYR A 59 5.14 13.06 -9.73
N PRO A 60 4.04 12.83 -10.49
CA PRO A 60 2.78 13.54 -10.25
C PRO A 60 2.22 13.28 -8.86
N ALA A 61 2.31 12.03 -8.35
CA ALA A 61 1.88 11.74 -6.98
C ALA A 61 2.71 12.47 -5.92
N SER A 62 4.05 12.46 -6.06
CA SER A 62 4.94 13.18 -5.13
C SER A 62 4.69 14.68 -5.11
N ASN A 63 4.37 15.28 -6.27
CA ASN A 63 4.09 16.71 -6.37
C ASN A 63 2.85 17.12 -5.57
N VAL A 64 1.83 16.25 -5.45
CA VAL A 64 0.67 16.54 -4.60
C VAL A 64 1.09 16.70 -3.14
N ILE A 65 1.94 15.79 -2.64
CA ILE A 65 2.43 15.82 -1.26
C ILE A 65 3.33 17.04 -1.04
N PHE A 66 4.23 17.32 -1.98
CA PHE A 66 5.12 18.48 -1.86
C PHE A 66 4.37 19.81 -1.95
N ALA A 67 3.33 19.91 -2.80
CA ALA A 67 2.48 21.10 -2.87
C ALA A 67 1.69 21.31 -1.57
N ALA A 68 1.24 20.22 -0.94
CA ALA A 68 0.51 20.26 0.32
C ALA A 68 1.35 20.77 1.52
N GLN A 69 2.67 20.93 1.37
CA GLN A 69 3.51 21.58 2.39
C GLN A 69 3.23 23.08 2.51
N SER A 70 2.94 23.75 1.39
CA SER A 70 2.74 25.20 1.34
C SER A 70 1.30 25.62 1.06
N THR A 71 0.49 24.67 0.57
CA THR A 71 -0.91 24.90 0.20
C THR A 71 -1.77 23.97 1.03
N ASP A 72 -2.60 24.53 1.93
CA ASP A 72 -3.56 23.74 2.69
C ASP A 72 -4.57 23.09 1.73
N PRO A 73 -4.62 21.74 1.63
CA PRO A 73 -5.54 21.05 0.74
C PRO A 73 -7.02 21.34 1.03
N ALA A 74 -7.38 21.79 2.23
CA ALA A 74 -8.76 22.20 2.56
C ALA A 74 -9.18 23.50 1.88
N THR A 75 -8.22 24.31 1.42
CA THR A 75 -8.46 25.63 0.82
C THR A 75 -8.49 25.60 -0.71
N VAL A 76 -8.05 24.48 -1.31
CA VAL A 76 -8.01 24.34 -2.77
C VAL A 76 -9.43 24.18 -3.30
N LYS A 77 -9.85 25.10 -4.16
CA LYS A 77 -11.12 25.01 -4.87
C LYS A 77 -10.99 24.02 -6.02
N GLN A 78 -12.02 23.24 -6.25
CA GLN A 78 -12.09 22.40 -7.45
C GLN A 78 -12.06 23.26 -8.72
N ALA A 79 -11.51 22.71 -9.79
CA ALA A 79 -11.52 23.33 -11.10
C ALA A 79 -12.95 23.51 -11.65
N ALA A 80 -13.10 24.31 -12.71
CA ALA A 80 -14.40 24.49 -13.36
C ALA A 80 -14.99 23.18 -13.91
N ASP A 81 -14.12 22.30 -14.41
CA ASP A 81 -14.43 20.89 -14.71
C ASP A 81 -13.48 19.99 -13.91
N PRO A 82 -13.90 19.52 -12.72
CA PRO A 82 -13.05 18.70 -11.85
C PRO A 82 -12.72 17.32 -12.44
N SER A 83 -13.51 16.83 -13.40
CA SER A 83 -13.36 15.50 -13.99
C SER A 83 -12.20 15.40 -14.98
N THR A 84 -11.79 16.55 -15.53
CA THR A 84 -10.69 16.69 -16.51
C THR A 84 -9.55 17.56 -15.99
N ALA A 85 -9.56 17.92 -14.70
CA ALA A 85 -8.54 18.74 -14.08
C ALA A 85 -7.16 18.06 -14.12
N THR A 86 -6.14 18.81 -14.51
CA THR A 86 -4.74 18.35 -14.56
C THR A 86 -4.00 18.52 -13.24
N ASP A 87 -4.49 19.39 -12.35
CA ASP A 87 -4.05 19.47 -10.97
C ASP A 87 -4.85 18.49 -10.11
N PRO A 88 -4.22 17.44 -9.54
CA PRO A 88 -4.92 16.49 -8.70
C PRO A 88 -5.60 17.14 -7.49
N LEU A 89 -5.02 18.21 -6.91
CA LEU A 89 -5.59 18.91 -5.76
C LEU A 89 -6.92 19.60 -6.10
N ALA A 90 -7.14 19.96 -7.36
CA ALA A 90 -8.36 20.62 -7.83
C ALA A 90 -9.33 19.67 -8.56
N SER A 91 -9.02 18.38 -8.63
CA SER A 91 -9.82 17.37 -9.35
C SER A 91 -11.09 16.95 -8.59
N SER A 92 -11.88 16.05 -9.20
CA SER A 92 -13.02 15.41 -8.53
C SER A 92 -12.66 14.74 -7.21
N TYR A 93 -11.42 14.27 -7.07
CA TYR A 93 -10.87 13.64 -5.86
C TYR A 93 -9.80 14.54 -5.21
N GLY A 94 -10.05 15.86 -5.22
CA GLY A 94 -9.13 16.91 -4.80
C GLY A 94 -8.89 17.05 -3.29
N GLY A 95 -8.21 18.13 -2.91
CA GLY A 95 -7.91 18.47 -1.52
C GLY A 95 -7.21 17.34 -0.75
N TRP A 96 -7.70 17.05 0.46
CA TRP A 96 -7.12 16.01 1.33
C TRP A 96 -7.24 14.59 0.77
N GLU A 97 -8.26 14.34 -0.06
CA GLU A 97 -8.39 13.06 -0.75
C GLU A 97 -7.26 12.87 -1.77
N ALA A 98 -6.89 13.93 -2.50
CA ALA A 98 -5.76 13.88 -3.42
C ALA A 98 -4.44 13.54 -2.72
N VAL A 99 -4.19 14.09 -1.51
CA VAL A 99 -3.02 13.74 -0.71
C VAL A 99 -3.02 12.26 -0.32
N SER A 100 -4.19 11.74 0.10
CA SER A 100 -4.36 10.33 0.44
C SER A 100 -4.11 9.42 -0.77
N ASN A 101 -4.72 9.75 -1.92
CA ASN A 101 -4.59 9.02 -3.18
C ASN A 101 -3.15 9.04 -3.70
N ALA A 102 -2.46 10.18 -3.58
CA ALA A 102 -1.05 10.29 -3.93
C ALA A 102 -0.16 9.40 -3.05
N GLY A 103 -0.43 9.35 -1.73
CA GLY A 103 0.28 8.44 -0.82
C GLY A 103 0.14 6.97 -1.20
N ILE A 104 -1.10 6.53 -1.51
CA ILE A 104 -1.36 5.17 -2.00
C ILE A 104 -0.68 4.91 -3.34
N ALA A 105 -0.78 5.84 -4.28
CA ALA A 105 -0.15 5.72 -5.59
C ALA A 105 1.36 5.48 -5.44
N LEU A 106 2.04 6.20 -4.54
CA LEU A 106 3.46 6.00 -4.27
C LEU A 106 3.77 4.66 -3.60
N ALA A 107 2.97 4.28 -2.60
CA ALA A 107 3.14 3.02 -1.88
C ALA A 107 2.98 1.80 -2.79
N GLU A 108 1.97 1.82 -3.67
CA GLU A 108 1.73 0.77 -4.66
C GLU A 108 2.76 0.80 -5.79
N SER A 109 3.19 2.00 -6.22
CA SER A 109 4.21 2.15 -7.26
C SER A 109 5.55 1.57 -6.86
N ALA A 110 5.83 1.42 -5.56
CA ALA A 110 7.00 0.69 -5.09
C ALA A 110 7.08 -0.74 -5.65
N ASN A 111 5.94 -1.40 -5.90
CA ASN A 111 5.88 -2.71 -6.54
C ASN A 111 6.39 -2.66 -8.00
N LEU A 112 6.10 -1.58 -8.72
CA LEU A 112 6.51 -1.39 -10.11
C LEU A 112 8.04 -1.24 -10.24
N LEU A 113 8.70 -0.77 -9.18
CA LEU A 113 10.15 -0.59 -9.11
C LEU A 113 10.92 -1.89 -8.86
N THR A 114 10.23 -2.99 -8.54
CA THR A 114 10.85 -4.30 -8.30
C THR A 114 10.61 -5.31 -9.41
N ILE A 115 9.76 -5.01 -10.40
CA ILE A 115 9.48 -5.92 -11.51
C ILE A 115 10.78 -6.19 -12.30
N PRO A 116 11.21 -7.47 -12.45
CA PRO A 116 12.39 -7.82 -13.22
C PRO A 116 12.28 -7.42 -14.70
N GLY A 117 13.42 -7.16 -15.35
CA GLY A 117 13.48 -6.88 -16.79
C GLY A 117 13.27 -5.42 -17.19
N ARG A 118 13.01 -4.51 -16.25
CA ARG A 118 12.98 -3.07 -16.52
C ARG A 118 14.38 -2.53 -16.82
N VAL A 119 14.48 -1.64 -17.81
CA VAL A 119 15.72 -0.94 -18.16
C VAL A 119 15.68 0.53 -17.74
N CYS A 120 16.85 1.15 -17.60
CA CYS A 120 17.01 2.59 -17.44
C CYS A 120 17.14 3.30 -18.79
N LEU A 121 17.21 4.64 -18.77
CA LEU A 121 17.26 5.45 -19.99
C LEU A 121 18.49 5.18 -20.86
N ASN A 122 19.59 4.75 -20.26
CA ASN A 122 20.81 4.36 -20.97
C ASN A 122 20.75 2.93 -21.56
N GLY A 123 19.59 2.26 -21.47
CA GLY A 123 19.39 0.89 -21.97
C GLY A 123 19.91 -0.22 -21.05
N LYS A 124 20.61 0.11 -19.96
CA LYS A 124 21.08 -0.88 -18.99
C LYS A 124 19.92 -1.36 -18.09
N PRO A 125 20.03 -2.56 -17.49
CA PRO A 125 19.04 -3.03 -16.52
C PRO A 125 18.87 -2.03 -15.37
N ALA A 126 17.62 -1.80 -14.96
CA ALA A 126 17.35 -1.09 -13.72
C ALA A 126 17.89 -1.91 -12.53
N PRO A 127 18.39 -1.25 -11.46
CA PRO A 127 19.10 -1.91 -10.37
C PRO A 127 18.17 -2.67 -9.39
N SER A 128 17.06 -3.26 -9.89
CA SER A 128 16.04 -3.91 -9.05
C SER A 128 16.54 -5.11 -8.25
N GLN A 129 17.68 -5.68 -8.63
CA GLN A 129 18.34 -6.77 -7.92
C GLN A 129 19.31 -6.30 -6.82
N ASN A 130 19.67 -5.01 -6.80
CA ASN A 130 20.61 -4.49 -5.83
C ASN A 130 19.95 -4.42 -4.44
N ALA A 131 20.71 -4.76 -3.40
CA ALA A 131 20.18 -4.83 -2.04
C ALA A 131 19.72 -3.46 -1.51
N ASP A 132 20.49 -2.41 -1.80
CA ASP A 132 20.17 -1.03 -1.47
C ASP A 132 18.90 -0.56 -2.19
N TRP A 133 18.72 -0.89 -3.46
CA TRP A 133 17.51 -0.58 -4.22
C TRP A 133 16.27 -1.16 -3.55
N ARG A 134 16.29 -2.45 -3.18
CA ARG A 134 15.16 -3.09 -2.50
C ARG A 134 14.87 -2.46 -1.14
N MET A 135 15.90 -2.09 -0.39
CA MET A 135 15.77 -1.38 0.87
C MET A 135 15.11 0.00 0.66
N TRP A 136 15.58 0.78 -0.29
CA TRP A 136 15.06 2.12 -0.57
C TRP A 136 13.67 2.10 -1.20
N VAL A 137 13.34 1.10 -2.02
CA VAL A 137 11.96 0.88 -2.50
C VAL A 137 11.02 0.61 -1.33
N ASN A 138 11.45 -0.14 -0.32
CA ASN A 138 10.66 -0.29 0.90
C ASN A 138 10.52 1.04 1.66
N GLY A 139 11.59 1.84 1.73
CA GLY A 139 11.55 3.20 2.28
C GLY A 139 10.53 4.10 1.57
N LEU A 140 10.49 4.07 0.23
CA LEU A 140 9.47 4.76 -0.57
C LEU A 140 8.06 4.27 -0.24
N ARG A 141 7.87 2.96 -0.09
CA ARG A 141 6.56 2.39 0.30
C ARG A 141 6.12 2.94 1.65
N THR A 142 7.02 2.94 2.63
CA THR A 142 6.76 3.52 3.95
C THR A 142 6.43 5.00 3.86
N ALA A 143 7.19 5.79 3.08
CA ALA A 143 6.94 7.21 2.87
C ALA A 143 5.55 7.48 2.26
N GLY A 144 5.16 6.70 1.25
CA GLY A 144 3.81 6.77 0.66
C GLY A 144 2.71 6.48 1.69
N MET A 145 2.91 5.48 2.55
CA MET A 145 1.96 5.17 3.63
C MET A 145 1.92 6.24 4.72
N THR A 146 3.03 6.93 5.00
CA THR A 146 3.05 8.08 5.91
C THR A 146 2.20 9.23 5.33
N ALA A 147 2.41 9.56 4.05
CA ALA A 147 1.61 10.58 3.36
C ALA A 147 0.12 10.21 3.28
N TYR A 148 -0.20 8.95 3.01
CA TYR A 148 -1.57 8.45 3.02
C TYR A 148 -2.25 8.67 4.38
N LYS A 149 -1.56 8.36 5.48
CA LYS A 149 -2.07 8.59 6.84
C LYS A 149 -2.24 10.08 7.15
N ALA A 150 -1.28 10.92 6.74
CA ALA A 150 -1.38 12.37 6.89
C ALA A 150 -2.60 12.93 6.13
N GLY A 151 -2.80 12.46 4.90
CA GLY A 151 -3.96 12.79 4.06
C GLY A 151 -5.29 12.44 4.73
N GLN A 152 -5.42 11.22 5.27
CA GLN A 152 -6.61 10.79 5.99
C GLN A 152 -6.86 11.59 7.27
N ALA A 153 -5.78 11.94 7.99
CA ALA A 153 -5.86 12.73 9.21
C ALA A 153 -6.17 14.21 8.95
N LYS A 154 -6.04 14.67 7.69
CA LYS A 154 -6.23 16.07 7.29
C LYS A 154 -5.40 17.04 8.13
N ASN A 155 -4.14 16.68 8.38
CA ASN A 155 -3.26 17.36 9.31
C ASN A 155 -2.04 17.93 8.59
N MET A 156 -1.88 19.25 8.64
CA MET A 156 -0.79 19.96 7.98
C MET A 156 0.59 19.60 8.53
N ASP A 157 0.74 19.51 9.85
CA ASP A 157 2.02 19.13 10.48
C ASP A 157 2.42 17.71 10.04
N ALA A 158 1.47 16.78 10.00
CA ALA A 158 1.72 15.43 9.54
C ALA A 158 2.11 15.38 8.04
N VAL A 159 1.62 16.30 7.22
CA VAL A 159 2.03 16.42 5.80
C VAL A 159 3.45 16.96 5.68
N LEU A 160 3.84 17.93 6.50
CA LEU A 160 5.21 18.44 6.51
C LEU A 160 6.20 17.32 6.86
N ASP A 161 5.90 16.53 7.90
CA ASP A 161 6.69 15.36 8.26
C ASP A 161 6.71 14.32 7.13
N ALA A 162 5.55 14.04 6.52
CA ALA A 162 5.46 13.11 5.40
C ALA A 162 6.29 13.56 4.19
N ALA A 163 6.35 14.86 3.92
CA ALA A 163 7.12 15.43 2.82
C ALA A 163 8.64 15.36 3.08
N ASP A 164 9.09 15.51 4.33
CA ASP A 164 10.50 15.29 4.70
C ASP A 164 10.91 13.81 4.51
N VAL A 165 10.06 12.89 5.01
CA VAL A 165 10.26 11.44 4.81
C VAL A 165 10.26 11.09 3.32
N MET A 166 9.37 11.69 2.53
CA MET A 166 9.32 11.51 1.07
C MET A 166 10.59 12.03 0.40
N SER A 167 11.05 13.22 0.78
CA SER A 167 12.28 13.83 0.25
C SER A 167 13.48 12.91 0.45
N THR A 168 13.62 12.37 1.67
CA THR A 168 14.66 11.40 2.01
C THR A 168 14.54 10.12 1.18
N ALA A 169 13.33 9.56 1.08
CA ALA A 169 13.10 8.34 0.30
C ALA A 169 13.45 8.51 -1.19
N CYS A 170 13.13 9.67 -1.77
CA CYS A 170 13.48 9.99 -3.15
C CYS A 170 15.00 10.13 -3.34
N GLN A 171 15.69 10.85 -2.45
CA GLN A 171 17.12 11.14 -2.54
C GLN A 171 17.98 9.88 -2.42
N ASN A 172 17.61 8.95 -1.52
CA ASN A 172 18.33 7.69 -1.32
C ASN A 172 18.63 6.95 -2.64
N CYS A 173 17.64 6.85 -3.54
CA CYS A 173 17.85 6.27 -4.87
C CYS A 173 18.45 7.26 -5.86
N HIS A 174 18.00 8.52 -5.85
CA HIS A 174 18.37 9.49 -6.88
C HIS A 174 19.84 9.88 -6.81
N ASP A 175 20.42 10.05 -5.62
CA ASP A 175 21.83 10.42 -5.47
C ASP A 175 22.76 9.37 -6.09
N LYS A 176 22.42 8.10 -5.92
CA LYS A 176 23.22 6.98 -6.46
C LYS A 176 22.93 6.66 -7.92
N TYR A 177 21.67 6.68 -8.33
CA TYR A 177 21.26 6.11 -9.62
C TYR A 177 20.77 7.16 -10.64
N ARG A 178 20.57 8.43 -10.26
CA ARG A 178 20.05 9.48 -11.15
C ARG A 178 20.99 10.69 -11.25
N ASP A 179 21.49 11.17 -10.12
CA ASP A 179 22.19 12.44 -10.00
C ASP A 179 23.70 12.20 -9.93
N VAL A 180 24.18 11.50 -10.96
CA VAL A 180 25.56 11.08 -11.11
C VAL A 180 26.30 11.92 -12.14
N ALA A 181 27.62 12.02 -11.99
CA ALA A 181 28.49 12.63 -12.99
C ALA A 181 28.32 11.90 -14.34
N GLY A 182 28.26 12.67 -15.44
CA GLY A 182 28.00 12.13 -16.78
C GLY A 182 26.54 12.16 -17.21
N GLY A 183 25.61 12.60 -16.36
CA GLY A 183 24.22 12.91 -16.75
C GLY A 183 23.41 11.69 -17.19
N VAL A 184 22.46 11.88 -18.12
CA VAL A 184 21.54 10.82 -18.58
C VAL A 184 22.26 9.53 -19.04
N PRO A 185 23.36 9.59 -19.83
CA PRO A 185 24.13 8.39 -20.20
C PRO A 185 24.62 7.57 -19.01
N ALA A 186 24.91 8.23 -17.89
CA ALA A 186 25.36 7.61 -16.65
C ALA A 186 24.20 7.23 -15.71
N ARG A 187 22.93 7.53 -16.00
CA ARG A 187 21.84 7.19 -15.07
C ARG A 187 21.60 5.68 -15.01
N CYS A 188 21.47 5.15 -13.79
CA CYS A 188 21.51 3.73 -13.46
C CYS A 188 22.74 3.06 -14.06
N GLN A 189 23.90 3.57 -13.64
CA GLN A 189 25.22 3.28 -14.20
C GLN A 189 25.44 1.83 -14.60
#